data_AF-A0A2V7VU29-F1
#
_entry.id   AF-A0A2V7VU29-F1
#
_cell.length_a   1.000
_cell.length_b   1.000
_cell.length_c   1.000
_cell.angle_alpha   90.00
_cell.angle_beta   90.00
_cell.angle_gamma   90.00
#
_symmetry.space_group_name_H-M   'P 1'
#
loop_
_entity.id
_entity.type
_entity.pdbx_description
1 polymer ?
#
loop_
_entity_poly.entity_id
_entity_poly.type
_entity_poly.pdbx_seq_one_letter_code
_entity_poly.pdbx_strand_id
1 'polypeptide(L)'
;VSRPALYRNNHDGTFTDVTRGSGLDVEMYGLGVAAGDYDNDGKVDVYLTGLGGNRLFHNLGGGRFADVTARAGVGNGGFSTSAVFFDYDKDGKLDLFVANYVQWSIDKDLFCTLDGTHKSYCTPESYRGQSPALYRNRGDGTFDEVT
;
A
#
# COMPACT_ATOMS: atom_id res chain seq x y z
N VAL A 1 15.56 1.78 1.15
CA VAL A 1 14.29 1.46 1.83
C VAL A 1 13.84 2.68 2.62
N SER A 2 12.58 3.05 2.53
CA SER A 2 11.98 4.14 3.31
C SER A 2 11.26 3.56 4.53
N ARG A 3 11.00 4.42 5.51
CA ARG A 3 10.11 4.13 6.64
C ARG A 3 8.95 5.12 6.59
N PRO A 4 7.69 4.65 6.57
CA PRO A 4 6.55 5.53 6.74
C PRO A 4 6.67 6.33 8.04
N ALA A 5 6.18 7.56 8.05
CA ALA A 5 6.20 8.42 9.22
C ALA A 5 4.77 8.75 9.66
N LEU A 6 4.54 8.75 10.97
CA LEU A 6 3.28 9.12 11.59
C LEU A 6 3.49 10.38 12.44
N TYR A 7 2.78 11.44 12.07
CA TYR A 7 2.80 12.71 12.76
C TYR A 7 1.46 12.96 13.45
N ARG A 8 1.47 13.15 14.77
CA ARG A 8 0.30 13.56 15.54
C ARG A 8 0.14 15.06 15.45
N ASN A 9 -1.03 15.53 15.04
CA ASN A 9 -1.39 16.94 15.09
C ASN A 9 -1.57 17.37 16.57
N ASN A 10 -0.87 18.42 16.98
CA ASN A 10 -0.92 18.95 18.34
C ASN A 10 -2.04 20.00 18.54
N HIS A 11 -2.78 20.33 17.48
CA HIS A 11 -3.87 21.31 17.45
C HIS A 11 -3.44 22.77 17.70
N ASP A 12 -2.15 23.06 17.54
CA ASP A 12 -1.55 24.40 17.66
C ASP A 12 -0.76 24.79 16.40
N GLY A 13 -0.98 24.08 15.29
CA GLY A 13 -0.21 24.24 14.04
C GLY A 13 1.10 23.46 14.01
N THR A 14 1.43 22.71 15.08
CA THR A 14 2.60 21.83 15.13
C THR A 14 2.24 20.36 15.06
N PHE A 15 3.25 19.54 14.80
CA PHE A 15 3.13 18.08 14.74
C PHE A 15 4.24 17.42 15.55
N THR A 16 3.88 16.34 16.24
CA THR A 16 4.86 15.48 16.93
C THR A 16 5.04 14.18 16.14
N ASP A 17 6.30 13.87 15.80
CA ASP A 17 6.65 12.56 15.26
C ASP A 17 6.40 11.48 16.32
N VAL A 18 5.45 10.59 16.03
CA VAL A 18 5.08 9.45 16.88
C VAL A 18 5.30 8.13 16.14
N THR A 19 6.18 8.13 15.13
CA THR A 19 6.43 6.97 14.26
C THR A 19 6.97 5.78 15.05
N ARG A 20 7.98 6.01 15.89
CA ARG A 20 8.65 4.95 16.66
C ARG A 20 7.67 4.31 17.64
N GLY A 21 7.50 2.98 17.53
CA GLY A 21 6.60 2.23 18.40
C GLY A 21 5.12 2.31 18.02
N SER A 22 4.77 3.02 16.94
CA SER A 22 3.42 3.00 16.38
C SER A 22 3.09 1.66 15.69
N GLY A 23 4.10 0.90 15.27
CA GLY A 23 3.95 -0.26 14.39
C GLY A 23 4.00 0.07 12.90
N LEU A 24 3.98 1.35 12.52
CA LEU A 24 4.19 1.82 11.14
C LEU A 24 5.66 2.04 10.79
N ASP A 25 6.58 1.89 11.76
CA ASP A 25 8.03 2.05 11.62
C ASP A 25 8.71 0.87 10.88
N VAL A 26 8.04 0.37 9.83
CA VAL A 26 8.48 -0.73 8.97
C VAL A 26 9.32 -0.23 7.80
N GLU A 27 10.30 -1.01 7.38
CA GLU A 27 11.05 -0.73 6.15
C GLU A 27 10.32 -1.28 4.93
N MET A 28 10.12 -0.42 3.93
CA MET A 28 9.54 -0.81 2.65
C MET A 28 10.02 0.12 1.53
N TYR A 29 9.71 -0.25 0.29
CA TYR A 29 9.78 0.68 -0.84
C TYR A 29 8.40 1.29 -1.05
N GLY A 30 7.97 2.16 -0.13
CA GLY A 30 6.61 2.72 -0.12
C GLY A 30 6.39 3.80 -1.19
N LEU A 31 5.20 3.81 -1.77
CA LEU A 31 4.78 4.75 -2.82
C LEU A 31 3.58 5.60 -2.43
N GLY A 32 2.59 5.01 -1.77
CA GLY A 32 1.33 5.68 -1.47
C GLY A 32 0.69 5.15 -0.20
N VAL A 33 -0.32 5.88 0.27
CA VAL A 33 -1.14 5.53 1.44
C VAL A 33 -2.61 5.72 1.09
N ALA A 34 -3.43 4.75 1.47
CA ALA A 34 -4.88 4.86 1.54
C ALA A 34 -5.29 4.76 3.01
N ALA A 35 -6.29 5.53 3.41
CA ALA A 35 -6.83 5.53 4.76
C ALA A 35 -8.32 5.23 4.71
N GLY A 36 -8.79 4.32 5.55
CA GLY A 36 -10.19 3.88 5.61
C GLY A 36 -10.41 2.96 6.81
N ASP A 37 -11.59 3.03 7.41
CA ASP A 37 -12.04 2.14 8.47
C ASP A 37 -12.61 0.87 7.82
N TYR A 38 -11.75 -0.12 7.55
CA TYR A 38 -12.14 -1.27 6.72
C TYR A 38 -12.92 -2.33 7.50
N ASP A 39 -12.83 -2.33 8.82
CA ASP A 39 -13.55 -3.27 9.69
C ASP A 39 -14.70 -2.63 10.47
N ASN A 40 -15.01 -1.36 10.18
CA ASN A 40 -16.11 -0.58 10.77
C ASN A 40 -16.01 -0.50 12.31
N ASP A 41 -14.78 -0.43 12.85
CA ASP A 41 -14.54 -0.35 14.28
C ASP A 41 -14.49 1.10 14.82
N GLY A 42 -14.65 2.08 13.93
CA GLY A 42 -14.60 3.51 14.22
C GLY A 42 -13.18 4.09 14.23
N LYS A 43 -12.15 3.31 13.88
CA LYS A 43 -10.77 3.76 13.81
C LYS A 43 -10.26 3.63 12.38
N VAL A 44 -9.69 4.72 11.87
CA VAL A 44 -9.13 4.75 10.52
C VAL A 44 -7.88 3.86 10.44
N ASP A 45 -7.93 2.83 9.62
CA ASP A 45 -6.80 1.98 9.26
C ASP A 45 -6.00 2.57 8.09
N VAL A 46 -4.82 2.02 7.83
CA VAL A 46 -3.98 2.48 6.72
C VAL A 46 -3.46 1.33 5.87
N TYR A 47 -3.53 1.51 4.55
CA TYR A 47 -2.96 0.61 3.56
C TYR A 47 -1.83 1.32 2.81
N LEU A 48 -0.64 0.76 2.85
CA LEU A 48 0.56 1.31 2.22
C LEU A 48 0.87 0.53 0.95
N THR A 49 0.97 1.23 -0.18
CA THR A 49 1.42 0.63 -1.44
C THR A 49 2.93 0.66 -1.54
N GLY A 50 3.50 -0.35 -2.20
CA GLY A 50 4.94 -0.48 -2.34
C GLY A 50 5.40 -1.29 -3.54
N LEU A 51 6.71 -1.24 -3.77
CA LEU A 51 7.41 -2.18 -4.62
C LEU A 51 7.82 -3.41 -3.82
N GLY A 52 7.41 -4.59 -4.29
CA GLY A 52 7.70 -5.87 -3.65
C GLY A 52 6.72 -6.26 -2.54
N GLY A 53 5.63 -5.52 -2.40
CA GLY A 53 4.55 -5.82 -1.45
C GLY A 53 3.96 -4.58 -0.79
N ASN A 54 2.65 -4.64 -0.62
CA ASN A 54 1.84 -3.68 0.11
C ASN A 54 1.66 -4.11 1.56
N ARG A 55 1.13 -3.21 2.39
CA ARG A 55 0.88 -3.47 3.81
C ARG A 55 -0.47 -2.92 4.25
N LEU A 56 -1.31 -3.74 4.90
CA LEU A 56 -2.50 -3.31 5.62
C LEU A 56 -2.21 -3.25 7.12
N PHE A 57 -2.46 -2.11 7.72
CA PHE A 57 -2.27 -1.86 9.14
C PHE A 57 -3.59 -1.54 9.83
N HIS A 58 -4.02 -2.44 10.70
CA HIS A 58 -5.21 -2.23 11.53
C HIS A 58 -4.90 -1.29 12.70
N ASN A 59 -5.74 -0.28 12.90
CA ASN A 59 -5.59 0.71 13.95
C ASN A 59 -6.10 0.18 15.29
N LEU A 60 -5.18 0.02 16.25
CA LEU A 60 -5.49 -0.46 17.59
C LEU A 60 -5.96 0.68 18.53
N GLY A 61 -5.93 1.92 18.06
CA GLY A 61 -6.12 3.13 18.86
C GLY A 61 -4.82 3.61 19.53
N GLY A 62 -4.87 4.82 20.07
CA GLY A 62 -3.72 5.42 20.79
C GLY A 62 -2.50 5.73 19.91
N GLY A 63 -2.63 5.66 18.58
CA GLY A 63 -1.50 5.80 17.64
C GLY A 63 -0.71 4.50 17.45
N ARG A 64 -1.32 3.35 17.73
CA ARG A 64 -0.74 2.02 17.52
C ARG A 64 -1.46 1.29 16.39
N PHE A 65 -0.68 0.54 15.62
CA PHE A 65 -1.13 -0.19 14.45
C PHE A 65 -0.56 -1.62 14.47
N ALA A 66 -1.33 -2.57 13.94
CA ALA A 66 -0.89 -3.94 13.74
C ALA A 66 -0.85 -4.27 12.24
N ASP A 67 0.26 -4.82 11.76
CA ASP A 67 0.33 -5.36 10.41
C ASP A 67 -0.58 -6.61 10.31
N VAL A 68 -1.65 -6.49 9.54
CA VAL A 68 -2.61 -7.58 9.29
C VAL A 68 -2.57 -8.07 7.85
N THR A 69 -1.60 -7.62 7.05
CA THR A 69 -1.49 -7.85 5.60
C THR A 69 -1.67 -9.31 5.20
N ALA A 70 -0.92 -10.20 5.85
CA ALA A 70 -0.93 -11.63 5.53
C ALA A 70 -2.28 -12.28 5.88
N ARG A 71 -2.88 -11.89 7.02
CA ARG A 71 -4.20 -12.38 7.44
C ARG A 71 -5.29 -11.87 6.50
N ALA A 72 -5.22 -10.60 6.11
CA ALA A 72 -6.22 -9.95 5.27
C ALA A 72 -6.18 -10.41 3.81
N GLY A 73 -5.03 -10.92 3.34
CA GLY A 73 -4.87 -11.43 1.97
C GLY A 73 -4.59 -10.35 0.93
N VAL A 74 -4.18 -9.15 1.35
CA VAL A 74 -4.03 -7.96 0.48
C VAL A 74 -2.57 -7.56 0.26
N GLY A 75 -1.66 -8.53 0.28
CA GLY A 75 -0.22 -8.25 0.20
C GLY A 75 0.25 -7.73 -1.15
N ASN A 76 -0.40 -8.12 -2.26
CA ASN A 76 -0.07 -7.73 -3.66
C ASN A 76 1.43 -7.46 -3.90
N GLY A 77 2.21 -8.52 -4.15
CA GLY A 77 3.68 -8.50 -4.23
C GLY A 77 4.30 -7.80 -5.45
N GLY A 78 3.53 -6.99 -6.18
CA GLY A 78 3.97 -6.31 -7.39
C GLY A 78 4.56 -4.93 -7.16
N PHE A 79 4.39 -4.06 -8.16
CA PHE A 79 4.76 -2.65 -8.08
C PHE A 79 3.48 -1.79 -8.03
N SER A 80 2.96 -1.59 -6.81
CA SER A 80 1.74 -0.82 -6.59
C SER A 80 2.04 0.66 -6.39
N THR A 81 1.24 1.54 -7.02
CA THR A 81 1.47 2.99 -7.02
C THR A 81 0.45 3.74 -6.18
N SER A 82 -0.81 3.32 -6.18
CA SER A 82 -1.88 3.94 -5.40
C SER A 82 -2.94 2.92 -4.98
N ALA A 83 -3.72 3.28 -3.98
CA ALA A 83 -4.86 2.49 -3.53
C ALA A 83 -5.99 3.42 -3.05
N VAL A 84 -7.20 2.88 -3.00
CA VAL A 84 -8.37 3.58 -2.44
C VAL A 84 -9.30 2.57 -1.76
N PHE A 85 -9.82 2.98 -0.60
CA PHE A 85 -10.92 2.30 0.07
C PHE A 85 -12.26 2.89 -0.38
N PHE A 86 -13.21 2.04 -0.76
CA PHE A 86 -14.56 2.43 -1.16
C PHE A 86 -15.49 1.21 -1.13
N ASP A 87 -16.78 1.41 -0.95
CA ASP A 87 -17.79 0.34 -0.96
C ASP A 87 -18.23 0.06 -2.41
N TYR A 88 -17.63 -0.94 -3.07
CA TYR A 88 -17.85 -1.17 -4.52
C TYR A 88 -19.16 -1.93 -4.78
N ASP A 89 -19.58 -2.83 -3.88
CA ASP A 89 -20.79 -3.64 -4.03
C ASP A 89 -21.99 -3.18 -3.19
N LYS A 90 -21.82 -2.10 -2.42
CA LYS A 90 -22.85 -1.46 -1.59
C LYS A 90 -23.30 -2.32 -0.40
N ASP A 91 -22.39 -3.12 0.15
CA ASP A 91 -22.66 -3.94 1.33
C ASP A 91 -22.37 -3.22 2.66
N GLY A 92 -21.85 -1.99 2.60
CA GLY A 92 -21.52 -1.16 3.76
C GLY A 92 -20.14 -1.45 4.36
N LYS A 93 -19.32 -2.26 3.70
CA LYS A 93 -17.92 -2.50 4.07
C LYS A 93 -17.01 -1.86 3.02
N LEU A 94 -15.93 -1.25 3.48
CA LEU A 94 -14.97 -0.68 2.53
C LEU A 94 -14.16 -1.80 1.89
N ASP A 95 -14.24 -1.87 0.57
CA ASP A 95 -13.40 -2.67 -0.30
C ASP A 95 -12.15 -1.89 -0.68
N LEU A 96 -11.20 -2.58 -1.32
CA LEU A 96 -9.88 -2.01 -1.63
C LEU A 96 -9.55 -2.17 -3.12
N PHE A 97 -9.32 -1.06 -3.81
CA PHE A 97 -8.74 -1.07 -5.16
C PHE A 97 -7.28 -0.65 -5.11
N VAL A 98 -6.43 -1.37 -5.83
CA VAL A 98 -4.98 -1.13 -5.89
C VAL A 98 -4.54 -0.97 -7.33
N ALA A 99 -3.98 0.19 -7.66
CA ALA A 99 -3.35 0.43 -8.95
C ALA A 99 -1.92 -0.13 -8.96
N ASN A 100 -1.62 -0.94 -9.97
CA ASN A 100 -0.28 -1.47 -10.24
C ASN A 100 0.31 -0.78 -11.46
N TYR A 101 1.64 -0.78 -11.56
CA TYR A 101 2.36 -0.13 -12.65
C TYR A 101 2.80 -1.12 -13.73
N VAL A 102 4.01 -1.66 -13.57
CA VAL A 102 4.61 -2.60 -14.52
C VAL A 102 5.17 -3.80 -13.78
N GLN A 103 5.29 -4.93 -14.49
CA GLN A 103 5.93 -6.13 -14.00
C GLN A 103 7.45 -5.90 -13.95
N TRP A 104 7.94 -5.40 -12.81
CA TRP A 104 9.34 -5.08 -12.60
C TRP A 104 9.86 -5.74 -11.33
N SER A 105 11.10 -6.22 -11.37
CA SER A 105 11.90 -6.61 -10.21
C SER A 105 13.37 -6.35 -10.51
N ILE A 106 14.22 -6.31 -9.47
CA ILE A 106 15.67 -6.13 -9.64
C ILE A 106 16.24 -7.18 -10.61
N ASP A 107 15.79 -8.44 -10.49
CA ASP A 107 16.26 -9.55 -11.34
C ASP A 107 15.73 -9.49 -12.78
N LYS A 108 14.65 -8.74 -13.03
CA LYS A 108 14.00 -8.61 -14.35
C LYS A 108 14.22 -7.22 -14.96
N ASP A 109 15.06 -6.40 -14.34
CA ASP A 109 15.36 -5.06 -14.82
C ASP A 109 16.04 -5.14 -16.18
N LEU A 110 15.44 -4.50 -17.18
CA LEU A 110 15.91 -4.59 -18.56
C LEU A 110 17.14 -3.71 -18.75
N PHE A 111 18.07 -4.14 -19.60
CA PHE A 111 19.14 -3.27 -20.06
C PHE A 111 18.62 -2.37 -21.17
N CYS A 112 18.34 -1.11 -20.84
CA CYS A 112 18.13 -0.06 -21.83
C CYS A 112 19.35 0.85 -21.88
N THR A 113 19.57 1.49 -23.02
CA THR A 113 20.69 2.41 -23.22
C THR A 113 20.28 3.52 -24.17
N LEU A 114 20.76 4.73 -23.89
CA LEU A 114 20.57 5.88 -24.78
C LEU A 114 21.74 6.08 -25.74
N ASP A 115 22.93 5.56 -25.39
CA ASP A 115 24.17 5.73 -26.14
C ASP A 115 24.73 4.42 -26.72
N GLY A 116 24.03 3.30 -26.51
CA GLY A 116 24.44 1.97 -26.95
C GLY A 116 25.38 1.23 -26.01
N THR A 117 25.86 1.86 -24.93
CA THR A 117 26.96 1.35 -24.10
C THR A 117 26.71 1.40 -22.60
N HIS A 118 26.07 2.45 -22.09
CA HIS A 118 25.78 2.60 -20.67
C HIS A 118 24.32 2.29 -20.37
N LYS A 119 24.08 1.65 -19.23
CA LYS A 119 22.72 1.39 -18.76
C LYS A 119 22.01 2.71 -18.47
N SER A 120 20.79 2.82 -18.96
CA SER A 120 19.84 3.89 -18.71
C SER A 120 18.52 3.29 -18.20
N TYR A 121 17.63 4.15 -17.71
CA TYR A 121 16.27 3.74 -17.36
C TYR A 121 15.50 3.37 -18.62
N CYS A 122 14.89 2.19 -18.60
CA CYS A 122 13.91 1.83 -19.62
C CYS A 122 12.65 2.68 -19.47
N THR A 123 12.04 3.04 -20.59
CA THR A 123 10.71 3.65 -20.55
C THR A 123 9.68 2.62 -20.07
N PRO A 124 8.57 3.05 -19.47
CA PRO A 124 7.56 2.12 -18.94
C PRO A 124 6.98 1.17 -20.01
N GLU A 125 6.93 1.60 -21.26
CA GLU A 125 6.45 0.82 -22.41
C GLU A 125 7.34 -0.39 -22.73
N SER A 126 8.60 -0.38 -22.29
CA SER A 126 9.49 -1.54 -22.40
C SER A 126 9.10 -2.69 -21.47
N TYR A 127 8.32 -2.40 -20.41
CA TYR A 127 7.86 -3.39 -19.47
C TYR A 127 6.42 -3.79 -19.74
N ARG A 128 6.09 -5.05 -19.41
CA ARG A 128 4.70 -5.49 -19.41
C ARG A 128 3.95 -4.80 -18.27
N GLY A 129 2.80 -4.19 -18.56
CA GLY A 129 1.91 -3.65 -17.53
C GLY A 129 1.46 -4.71 -16.53
N GLN A 130 1.21 -4.30 -15.29
CA GLN A 130 0.55 -5.12 -14.28
C GLN A 130 -0.87 -4.61 -14.09
N SER A 131 -1.87 -5.48 -14.24
CA SER A 131 -3.27 -5.10 -14.02
C SER A 131 -3.49 -4.62 -12.58
N PRO A 132 -4.38 -3.64 -12.36
CA PRO A 132 -4.88 -3.34 -11.01
C PRO A 132 -5.52 -4.56 -10.36
N ALA A 133 -5.66 -4.53 -9.03
CA ALA A 133 -6.38 -5.53 -8.26
C ALA A 133 -7.55 -4.89 -7.52
N LEU A 134 -8.71 -5.55 -7.52
CA LEU A 134 -9.86 -5.19 -6.69
C LEU A 134 -10.05 -6.28 -5.63
N TYR A 135 -10.17 -5.86 -4.38
CA TYR A 135 -10.33 -6.73 -3.23
C TYR A 135 -11.69 -6.48 -2.58
N ARG A 136 -12.59 -7.45 -2.64
CA ARG A 136 -13.88 -7.42 -1.92
C ARG A 136 -13.66 -7.78 -0.45
N ASN A 137 -14.12 -6.95 0.47
CA ASN A 137 -14.08 -7.18 1.90
C ASN A 137 -15.14 -8.20 2.33
N ARG A 138 -14.74 -9.27 3.03
CA ARG A 138 -15.69 -10.30 3.50
C ARG A 138 -16.42 -9.89 4.78
N GLY A 139 -15.91 -8.90 5.52
CA GLY A 139 -16.44 -8.47 6.82
C GLY A 139 -15.92 -9.26 8.02
N ASP A 140 -14.94 -10.15 7.82
CA ASP A 140 -14.26 -10.90 8.88
C ASP A 140 -12.78 -10.49 9.03
N GLY A 141 -12.43 -9.34 8.44
CA GLY A 141 -11.08 -8.81 8.35
C GLY A 141 -10.24 -9.40 7.20
N THR A 142 -10.87 -10.14 6.27
CA THR A 142 -10.21 -10.69 5.08
C THR A 142 -10.86 -10.23 3.78
N PHE A 143 -10.12 -10.36 2.68
CA PHE A 143 -10.55 -9.93 1.36
C PHE A 143 -10.48 -11.07 0.33
N ASP A 144 -11.35 -11.01 -0.67
CA ASP A 144 -11.29 -11.76 -1.92
C ASP A 144 -10.74 -10.88 -3.04
N GLU A 145 -9.74 -11.34 -3.80
CA GLU A 145 -9.41 -10.68 -5.08
C GLU A 145 -10.49 -11.03 -6.12
N VAL A 146 -11.09 -10.02 -6.75
CA VAL A 146 -12.24 -10.16 -7.66
C VAL A 146 -11.99 -9.60 -9.07
N THR A 147 -10.70 -9.40 -9.42
CA THR A 147 -10.22 -9.04 -10.76
C THR A 147 -9.84 -10.24 -11.62
#